data_AF-A0A6N7M5K9-F1
#
_entry.id   AF-A0A6N7M5K9-F1
#
_cell.length_a   1.000
_cell.length_b   1.000
_cell.length_c   1.000
_cell.angle_alpha   90.00
_cell.angle_beta   90.00
_cell.angle_gamma   90.00
#
_symmetry.space_group_name_H-M   'P 1'
#
loop_
_entity.id
_entity.type
_entity.pdbx_description
1 polymer ?
#
loop_
_entity_poly.entity_id
_entity_poly.type
_entity_poly.pdbx_seq_one_letter_code
_entity_poly.pdbx_strand_id
1 'polypeptide(L)'
;MKNSGILVNGSLVLLLLLLLAGCQAIFTYSPLSFLQRDPANLPLDQKIAWAENALASGDLEAMATAYDAIKDESGVDYLAANLALELSGVPQLLFEVIEGNIDYSAITDMNDFLADNVDSEYVSYAAGDFWATLSNDPDSLTGTDYILGAACILFDAGGGDLATLALVDVTGPGTADGFIQQGILNLPTDDPAVEYLNDLSGFLTDGLF
;
A
#
# COMPACT_ATOMS: atom_id res chain seq x y z
N MET A 1 34.28 58.38 -6.89
CA MET A 1 33.45 57.27 -6.35
C MET A 1 31.99 57.69 -6.46
N LYS A 2 31.23 57.08 -7.36
CA LYS A 2 29.77 57.29 -7.47
C LYS A 2 29.16 55.94 -7.82
N ASN A 3 28.41 55.40 -6.88
CA ASN A 3 27.65 54.16 -7.00
C ASN A 3 26.56 54.34 -8.07
N SER A 4 26.55 53.49 -9.08
CA SER A 4 25.36 53.25 -9.90
C SER A 4 24.79 51.91 -9.50
N GLY A 5 23.76 51.97 -8.64
CA GLY A 5 23.06 50.82 -8.11
C GLY A 5 22.41 49.98 -9.20
N ILE A 6 22.57 48.68 -9.06
CA ILE A 6 21.90 47.62 -9.79
C ILE A 6 20.38 47.76 -9.54
N LEU A 7 19.66 48.36 -10.50
CA LEU A 7 18.19 48.36 -10.59
C LEU A 7 17.71 47.20 -11.47
N VAL A 8 18.22 46.00 -11.21
CA VAL A 8 17.76 44.74 -11.80
C VAL A 8 17.57 43.81 -10.62
N ASN A 9 16.38 43.75 -9.98
CA ASN A 9 16.10 42.68 -8.99
C ASN A 9 14.66 42.52 -8.47
N GLY A 10 13.68 43.33 -8.89
CA GLY A 10 12.28 43.16 -8.44
C GLY A 10 11.39 42.46 -9.46
N SER A 11 11.29 43.04 -10.67
CA SER A 11 10.31 42.61 -11.67
C SER A 11 10.67 41.29 -12.37
N LEU A 12 11.95 40.94 -12.44
CA LEU A 12 12.40 39.68 -13.06
C LEU A 12 12.13 38.47 -12.14
N VAL A 13 12.27 38.67 -10.82
CA VAL A 13 11.97 37.63 -9.81
C VAL A 13 10.47 37.39 -9.73
N LEU A 14 9.65 38.43 -9.81
CA LEU A 14 8.19 38.31 -9.83
C LEU A 14 7.70 37.59 -11.11
N LEU A 15 8.30 37.88 -12.27
CA LEU A 15 7.98 37.20 -13.53
C LEU A 15 8.40 35.71 -13.48
N LEU A 16 9.54 35.40 -12.86
CA LEU A 16 10.01 34.04 -12.66
C LEU A 16 9.06 33.25 -11.74
N LEU A 17 8.61 33.86 -10.63
CA LEU A 17 7.65 33.23 -9.70
C LEU A 17 6.28 32.98 -10.36
N LEU A 18 5.81 33.90 -11.22
CA LEU A 18 4.57 33.71 -12.00
C LEU A 18 4.71 32.62 -13.07
N LEU A 19 5.89 32.45 -13.67
CA LEU A 19 6.17 31.36 -14.61
C LEU A 19 6.24 30.00 -13.91
N LEU A 20 6.84 29.92 -12.71
CA LEU A 20 6.87 28.67 -11.93
C LEU A 20 5.48 28.28 -11.41
N ALA A 21 4.63 29.25 -11.02
CA ALA A 21 3.27 28.97 -10.57
C ALA A 21 2.34 28.49 -11.70
N GLY A 22 2.61 28.85 -12.96
CA GLY A 22 1.86 28.37 -14.13
C GLY A 22 2.24 26.96 -14.61
N CYS A 23 3.42 26.46 -14.25
CA CYS A 23 3.89 25.14 -14.70
C CYS A 23 3.21 23.97 -13.98
N GLN A 24 2.71 24.15 -12.75
CA GLN A 24 2.05 23.04 -12.06
C GLN A 24 0.65 22.73 -12.61
N ALA A 25 -0.05 23.69 -13.24
CA ALA A 25 -1.40 23.50 -13.76
C ALA A 25 -1.46 22.87 -15.17
N ILE A 26 -0.39 22.95 -15.96
CA ILE A 26 -0.35 22.43 -17.35
C ILE A 26 0.02 20.94 -17.40
N PHE A 27 0.70 20.41 -16.38
CA PHE A 27 1.09 18.99 -16.33
C PHE A 27 0.19 18.11 -15.46
N THR A 28 -0.58 18.67 -14.53
CA THR A 28 -1.58 17.90 -13.74
C THR A 28 -2.86 17.64 -14.53
N TYR A 29 -3.29 18.59 -15.36
CA TYR A 29 -4.31 18.35 -16.39
C TYR A 29 -3.64 18.41 -17.75
N SER A 30 -2.82 17.39 -18.07
CA SER A 30 -2.33 17.25 -19.44
C SER A 30 -3.54 16.96 -20.34
N PRO A 31 -3.93 17.85 -21.26
CA PRO A 31 -5.05 17.61 -22.19
C PRO A 31 -4.74 16.47 -23.17
N LEU A 32 -3.61 15.78 -23.00
CA LEU A 32 -3.14 14.60 -23.72
C LEU A 32 -3.25 13.32 -22.87
N SER A 33 -3.94 13.32 -21.72
CA SER A 33 -4.22 12.06 -20.97
C SER A 33 -4.88 11.01 -21.88
N PHE A 34 -5.67 11.44 -22.87
CA PHE A 34 -6.26 10.56 -23.89
C PHE A 34 -5.23 9.89 -24.85
N LEU A 35 -4.00 10.40 -24.93
CA LEU A 35 -2.90 9.78 -25.68
C LEU A 35 -2.03 8.85 -24.82
N GLN A 36 -2.28 8.79 -23.51
CA GLN A 36 -1.61 7.81 -22.67
C GLN A 36 -2.08 6.42 -23.10
N ARG A 37 -1.11 5.56 -23.38
CA ARG A 37 -1.36 4.21 -23.87
C ARG A 37 -1.99 3.41 -22.73
N ASP A 38 -3.16 2.85 -22.99
CA ASP A 38 -3.85 1.98 -22.04
C ASP A 38 -2.95 0.78 -21.64
N PRO A 39 -2.54 0.66 -20.37
CA PRO A 39 -1.64 -0.37 -19.92
C PRO A 39 -2.23 -1.78 -20.01
N ALA A 40 -3.57 -1.92 -20.01
CA ALA A 40 -4.23 -3.23 -20.14
C ALA A 40 -3.92 -3.92 -21.48
N ASN A 41 -3.59 -3.14 -22.52
CA ASN A 41 -3.30 -3.62 -23.88
C ASN A 41 -1.80 -3.81 -24.16
N LEU A 42 -0.94 -3.70 -23.14
CA LEU A 42 0.50 -3.90 -23.27
C LEU A 42 0.86 -5.40 -23.20
N PRO A 43 1.97 -5.83 -23.82
CA PRO A 43 2.57 -7.13 -23.53
C PRO A 43 2.92 -7.25 -22.04
N LEU A 44 2.88 -8.47 -21.48
CA LEU A 44 3.09 -8.72 -20.05
C LEU A 44 4.36 -8.05 -19.49
N ASP A 45 5.52 -8.21 -20.15
CA ASP A 45 6.77 -7.56 -19.71
C ASP A 45 6.66 -6.04 -19.60
N GLN A 46 5.86 -5.40 -20.47
CA GLN A 46 5.61 -3.97 -20.42
C GLN A 46 4.60 -3.60 -19.34
N LYS A 47 3.63 -4.47 -19.04
CA LYS A 47 2.72 -4.29 -17.91
C LYS A 47 3.48 -4.35 -16.57
N ILE A 48 4.35 -5.35 -16.41
CA ILE A 48 5.21 -5.51 -15.22
C ILE A 48 6.07 -4.26 -15.02
N ALA A 49 6.82 -3.85 -16.06
CA ALA A 49 7.66 -2.66 -15.96
C ALA A 49 6.84 -1.40 -15.65
N TRP A 50 5.61 -1.29 -16.17
CA TRP A 50 4.74 -0.16 -15.86
C TRP A 50 4.27 -0.19 -14.40
N ALA A 51 3.86 -1.36 -13.91
CA ALA A 51 3.46 -1.59 -12.53
C ALA A 51 4.58 -1.31 -11.52
N GLU A 52 5.80 -1.76 -11.78
CA GLU A 52 6.97 -1.43 -10.94
C GLU A 52 7.24 0.08 -10.89
N ASN A 53 7.08 0.78 -12.02
CA ASN A 53 7.24 2.23 -12.06
C ASN A 53 6.11 2.96 -11.32
N ALA A 54 4.88 2.46 -11.39
CA ALA A 54 3.75 3.00 -10.65
C ALA A 54 3.93 2.81 -9.15
N LEU A 55 4.36 1.62 -8.71
CA LEU A 55 4.68 1.34 -7.31
C LEU A 55 5.80 2.26 -6.81
N ALA A 56 6.87 2.43 -7.60
CA ALA A 56 7.99 3.29 -7.23
C ALA A 56 7.67 4.80 -7.22
N SER A 57 6.61 5.24 -7.92
CA SER A 57 6.23 6.64 -7.97
C SER A 57 5.38 7.09 -6.77
N GLY A 58 4.70 6.15 -6.11
CA GLY A 58 3.73 6.43 -5.04
C GLY A 58 2.45 7.14 -5.54
N ASP A 59 2.23 7.19 -6.86
CA ASP A 59 1.02 7.76 -7.45
C ASP A 59 -0.12 6.74 -7.37
N LEU A 60 -1.07 6.97 -6.46
CA LEU A 60 -2.21 6.08 -6.22
C LEU A 60 -3.04 5.82 -7.50
N GLU A 61 -3.22 6.81 -8.38
CA GLU A 61 -4.01 6.64 -9.60
C GLU A 61 -3.26 5.75 -10.61
N ALA A 62 -1.94 5.94 -10.73
CA ALA A 62 -1.09 5.09 -11.56
C ALA A 62 -1.04 3.66 -11.01
N MET A 63 -0.94 3.49 -9.69
CA MET A 63 -0.92 2.18 -9.04
C MET A 63 -2.23 1.43 -9.22
N ALA A 64 -3.38 2.09 -9.05
CA ALA A 64 -4.70 1.48 -9.27
C ALA A 64 -4.85 0.98 -10.72
N THR A 65 -4.46 1.82 -11.68
CA THR A 65 -4.45 1.45 -13.09
C THR A 65 -3.49 0.29 -13.36
N ALA A 66 -2.38 0.20 -12.61
CA ALA A 66 -1.36 -0.83 -12.81
C ALA A 66 -1.86 -2.17 -12.30
N TYR A 67 -2.45 -2.14 -11.12
CA TYR A 67 -3.12 -3.26 -10.50
C TYR A 67 -4.18 -3.84 -11.44
N ASP A 68 -5.08 -3.01 -11.96
CA ASP A 68 -6.12 -3.44 -12.91
C ASP A 68 -5.56 -4.07 -14.19
N ALA A 69 -4.38 -3.65 -14.64
CA ALA A 69 -3.75 -4.22 -15.83
C ALA A 69 -3.10 -5.59 -15.60
N ILE A 70 -2.72 -5.92 -14.34
CA ILE A 70 -1.92 -7.11 -14.00
C ILE A 70 -2.62 -8.13 -13.10
N LYS A 71 -3.70 -7.78 -12.38
CA LYS A 71 -4.32 -8.64 -11.35
C LYS A 71 -4.78 -10.02 -11.86
N ASP A 72 -5.08 -10.14 -13.15
CA ASP A 72 -5.50 -11.41 -13.77
C ASP A 72 -4.36 -12.13 -14.52
N GLU A 73 -3.14 -11.58 -14.50
CA GLU A 73 -1.98 -12.17 -15.18
C GLU A 73 -1.26 -13.17 -14.26
N SER A 74 -0.86 -14.33 -14.81
CA SER A 74 -0.16 -15.34 -14.02
C SER A 74 1.29 -14.96 -13.77
N GLY A 75 1.80 -15.18 -12.56
CA GLY A 75 3.22 -14.99 -12.23
C GLY A 75 3.59 -13.55 -11.86
N VAL A 76 2.59 -12.72 -11.56
CA VAL A 76 2.77 -11.35 -11.05
C VAL A 76 2.03 -11.14 -9.72
N ASP A 77 1.62 -12.23 -9.06
CA ASP A 77 0.84 -12.20 -7.82
C ASP A 77 1.51 -11.34 -6.74
N TYR A 78 2.84 -11.44 -6.59
CA TYR A 78 3.58 -10.63 -5.61
C TYR A 78 3.53 -9.13 -5.94
N LEU A 79 3.63 -8.75 -7.21
CA LEU A 79 3.56 -7.35 -7.63
C LEU A 79 2.14 -6.81 -7.50
N ALA A 80 1.13 -7.62 -7.81
CA ALA A 80 -0.28 -7.30 -7.60
C ALA A 80 -0.57 -7.08 -6.10
N ALA A 81 -0.08 -7.98 -5.24
CA ALA A 81 -0.19 -7.88 -3.78
C ALA A 81 0.41 -6.57 -3.26
N ASN A 82 1.62 -6.19 -3.71
CA ASN A 82 2.27 -4.95 -3.28
C ASN A 82 1.51 -3.70 -3.74
N LEU A 83 1.00 -3.67 -4.98
CA LEU A 83 0.18 -2.55 -5.45
C LEU A 83 -1.12 -2.43 -4.66
N ALA A 84 -1.83 -3.53 -4.47
CA ALA A 84 -3.06 -3.55 -3.69
C ALA A 84 -2.80 -3.16 -2.22
N LEU A 85 -1.69 -3.61 -1.64
CA LEU A 85 -1.29 -3.25 -0.28
C LEU A 85 -1.06 -1.74 -0.13
N GLU A 86 -0.31 -1.11 -1.03
CA GLU A 86 -0.11 0.35 -0.99
C GLU A 86 -1.41 1.12 -1.21
N LEU A 87 -2.25 0.67 -2.15
CA LEU A 87 -3.57 1.25 -2.41
C LEU A 87 -4.54 1.09 -1.23
N SER A 88 -4.37 0.04 -0.44
CA SER A 88 -5.23 -0.22 0.72
C SER A 88 -5.06 0.78 1.86
N GLY A 89 -3.94 1.51 1.92
CA GLY A 89 -3.63 2.40 3.05
C GLY A 89 -3.23 1.69 4.34
N VAL A 90 -3.25 0.34 4.39
CA VAL A 90 -2.85 -0.44 5.57
C VAL A 90 -1.41 -0.14 6.04
N PRO A 91 -0.39 -0.04 5.16
CA PRO A 91 0.96 0.30 5.61
C PRO A 91 1.02 1.64 6.32
N GLN A 92 0.38 2.67 5.74
CA GLN A 92 0.35 4.01 6.31
C GLN A 92 -0.34 4.03 7.68
N LEU A 93 -1.50 3.37 7.80
CA LEU A 93 -2.21 3.22 9.07
C LEU A 93 -1.31 2.52 10.11
N LEU A 94 -0.64 1.44 9.72
CA LEU A 94 0.24 0.70 10.64
C LEU A 94 1.41 1.57 11.12
N PHE A 95 2.03 2.35 10.24
CA PHE A 95 3.08 3.28 10.62
C PHE A 95 2.56 4.35 11.60
N GLU A 96 1.38 4.90 11.37
CA GLU A 96 0.78 5.89 12.27
C GLU A 96 0.45 5.32 13.65
N VAL A 97 0.00 4.05 13.72
CA VAL A 97 -0.18 3.32 14.99
C VAL A 97 1.15 3.15 15.72
N ILE A 98 2.19 2.68 15.02
CA ILE A 98 3.50 2.38 15.62
C ILE A 98 4.19 3.66 16.12
N GLU A 99 4.11 4.74 15.34
CA GLU A 99 4.67 6.04 15.72
C GLU A 99 3.85 6.74 16.82
N GLY A 100 2.65 6.24 17.13
CA GLY A 100 1.75 6.83 18.11
C GLY A 100 1.19 8.18 17.66
N ASN A 101 1.09 8.39 16.33
CA ASN A 101 0.59 9.63 15.74
C ASN A 101 -0.95 9.68 15.67
N ILE A 102 -1.62 8.57 16.02
CA ILE A 102 -3.08 8.52 16.09
C ILE A 102 -3.56 9.16 17.40
N ASP A 103 -4.28 10.26 17.29
CA ASP A 103 -5.02 10.83 18.41
C ASP A 103 -6.31 10.04 18.65
N TYR A 104 -6.20 8.94 19.40
CA TYR A 104 -7.34 8.11 19.78
C TYR A 104 -8.45 8.88 20.52
N SER A 105 -8.14 10.03 21.13
CA SER A 105 -9.15 10.85 21.81
C SER A 105 -10.01 11.69 20.84
N ALA A 106 -9.50 11.92 19.63
CA ALA A 106 -10.22 12.58 18.55
C ALA A 106 -11.07 11.61 17.72
N ILE A 107 -10.83 10.29 17.83
CA ILE A 107 -11.62 9.26 17.16
C ILE A 107 -12.95 9.10 17.90
N THR A 108 -14.03 9.62 17.31
CA THR A 108 -15.38 9.44 17.83
C THR A 108 -16.01 8.11 17.42
N ASP A 109 -15.60 7.59 16.27
CA ASP A 109 -16.00 6.29 15.74
C ASP A 109 -14.79 5.65 15.05
N MET A 110 -14.40 4.45 15.50
CA MET A 110 -13.25 3.74 14.96
C MET A 110 -13.54 3.18 13.56
N ASN A 111 -14.79 2.85 13.26
CA ASN A 111 -15.16 2.34 11.94
C ASN A 111 -15.12 3.44 10.89
N ASP A 112 -15.57 4.66 11.22
CA ASP A 112 -15.41 5.82 10.33
C ASP A 112 -13.93 6.14 10.12
N PHE A 113 -13.12 6.10 11.19
CA PHE A 113 -11.67 6.30 11.08
C PHE A 113 -11.01 5.26 10.15
N LEU A 114 -11.36 3.97 10.27
CA LEU A 114 -10.83 2.94 9.39
C LEU A 114 -11.30 3.14 7.95
N ALA A 115 -12.58 3.46 7.72
CA ALA A 115 -13.11 3.71 6.38
C ALA A 115 -12.46 4.93 5.68
N ASP A 116 -12.03 5.94 6.45
CA ASP A 116 -11.34 7.12 5.93
C ASP A 116 -9.86 6.87 5.59
N ASN A 117 -9.23 5.87 6.21
CA ASN A 117 -7.78 5.62 6.09
C ASN A 117 -7.43 4.30 5.39
N VAL A 118 -8.40 3.40 5.23
CA VAL A 118 -8.20 2.07 4.65
C VAL A 118 -9.24 1.82 3.57
N ASP A 119 -8.75 1.50 2.36
CA ASP A 119 -9.62 1.07 1.28
C ASP A 119 -9.87 -0.44 1.37
N SER A 120 -11.05 -0.80 1.89
CA SER A 120 -11.44 -2.21 2.11
C SER A 120 -11.43 -3.05 0.83
N GLU A 121 -11.64 -2.44 -0.34
CA GLU A 121 -11.59 -3.18 -1.60
C GLU A 121 -10.16 -3.62 -1.89
N TYR A 122 -9.20 -2.71 -1.79
CA TYR A 122 -7.79 -3.03 -1.99
C TYR A 122 -7.19 -3.89 -0.86
N VAL A 123 -7.72 -3.80 0.36
CA VAL A 123 -7.38 -4.77 1.43
C VAL A 123 -7.72 -6.20 1.01
N SER A 124 -8.94 -6.40 0.49
CA SER A 124 -9.41 -7.72 0.05
C SER A 124 -8.58 -8.26 -1.11
N TYR A 125 -8.25 -7.39 -2.06
CA TYR A 125 -7.34 -7.70 -3.16
C TYR A 125 -5.95 -8.10 -2.69
N ALA A 126 -5.33 -7.30 -1.82
CA ALA A 126 -4.03 -7.61 -1.25
C ALA A 126 -4.03 -8.95 -0.50
N ALA A 127 -5.05 -9.20 0.33
CA ALA A 127 -5.20 -10.46 1.05
C ALA A 127 -5.25 -11.67 0.09
N GLY A 128 -6.02 -11.57 -0.99
CA GLY A 128 -6.11 -12.59 -2.03
C GLY A 128 -4.78 -12.83 -2.74
N ASP A 129 -4.10 -11.77 -3.17
CA ASP A 129 -2.86 -11.84 -3.91
C ASP A 129 -1.68 -12.33 -3.06
N PHE A 130 -1.66 -12.02 -1.76
CA PHE A 130 -0.69 -12.60 -0.82
C PHE A 130 -0.87 -14.11 -0.67
N TRP A 131 -2.11 -14.61 -0.62
CA TRP A 131 -2.37 -16.06 -0.64
C TRP A 131 -1.97 -16.70 -1.98
N ALA A 132 -2.22 -16.03 -3.10
CA ALA A 132 -1.79 -16.48 -4.42
C ALA A 132 -0.26 -16.54 -4.50
N THR A 133 0.43 -15.50 -4.03
CA THR A 133 1.90 -15.45 -3.96
C THR A 133 2.45 -16.59 -3.10
N LEU A 134 1.90 -16.79 -1.91
CA LEU A 134 2.32 -17.88 -1.03
C LEU A 134 2.16 -19.26 -1.68
N SER A 135 1.13 -19.42 -2.52
CA SER A 135 0.86 -20.68 -3.22
C SER A 135 1.77 -20.89 -4.44
N ASN A 136 2.10 -19.82 -5.15
CA ASN A 136 2.80 -19.88 -6.44
C ASN A 136 4.31 -19.67 -6.32
N ASP A 137 4.75 -18.75 -5.45
CA ASP A 137 6.14 -18.36 -5.24
C ASP A 137 6.40 -17.92 -3.77
N PRO A 138 6.34 -18.86 -2.81
CA PRO A 138 6.50 -18.55 -1.38
C PRO A 138 7.86 -17.94 -1.04
N ASP A 139 8.90 -18.25 -1.83
CA ASP A 139 10.28 -17.77 -1.59
C ASP A 139 10.42 -16.26 -1.90
N SER A 140 9.45 -15.66 -2.60
CA SER A 140 9.40 -14.22 -2.86
C SER A 140 8.96 -13.38 -1.65
N LEU A 141 8.28 -14.00 -0.66
CA LEU A 141 7.74 -13.31 0.51
C LEU A 141 8.83 -13.10 1.57
N THR A 142 9.00 -11.86 1.97
CA THR A 142 9.85 -11.45 3.09
C THR A 142 9.09 -11.52 4.41
N GLY A 143 9.81 -11.43 5.54
CA GLY A 143 9.18 -11.34 6.86
C GLY A 143 8.21 -10.15 6.99
N THR A 144 8.52 -9.02 6.35
CA THR A 144 7.61 -7.87 6.29
C THR A 144 6.34 -8.18 5.50
N ASP A 145 6.46 -8.92 4.39
CA ASP A 145 5.32 -9.32 3.57
C ASP A 145 4.38 -10.26 4.35
N TYR A 146 4.92 -11.14 5.19
CA TYR A 146 4.11 -11.97 6.08
C TYR A 146 3.31 -11.16 7.10
N ILE A 147 3.93 -10.11 7.67
CA ILE A 147 3.26 -9.23 8.65
C ILE A 147 2.17 -8.40 7.96
N LEU A 148 2.49 -7.75 6.84
CA LEU A 148 1.56 -6.89 6.12
C LEU A 148 0.43 -7.70 5.47
N GLY A 149 0.75 -8.85 4.87
CA GLY A 149 -0.24 -9.78 4.34
C GLY A 149 -1.18 -10.31 5.42
N ALA A 150 -0.67 -10.68 6.59
CA ALA A 150 -1.50 -11.08 7.72
C ALA A 150 -2.42 -9.95 8.20
N ALA A 151 -1.94 -8.71 8.22
CA ALA A 151 -2.78 -7.54 8.54
C ALA A 151 -3.91 -7.38 7.52
N CYS A 152 -3.62 -7.44 6.21
CA CYS A 152 -4.64 -7.38 5.17
C CYS A 152 -5.68 -8.50 5.30
N ILE A 153 -5.25 -9.75 5.53
CA ILE A 153 -6.14 -10.90 5.73
C ILE A 153 -7.03 -10.69 6.95
N LEU A 154 -6.47 -10.15 8.03
CA LEU A 154 -7.24 -9.83 9.23
C LEU A 154 -8.30 -8.77 8.92
N PHE A 155 -7.91 -7.63 8.34
CA PHE A 155 -8.83 -6.55 7.98
C PHE A 155 -9.92 -6.99 7.00
N ASP A 156 -9.58 -7.81 6.00
CA ASP A 156 -10.53 -8.39 5.04
C ASP A 156 -11.56 -9.30 5.75
N ALA A 157 -11.10 -10.15 6.67
CA ALA A 157 -12.00 -11.02 7.43
C ALA A 157 -12.98 -10.23 8.31
N GLY A 158 -12.57 -9.05 8.79
CA GLY A 158 -13.44 -8.10 9.49
C GLY A 158 -14.40 -7.34 8.58
N GLY A 159 -14.28 -7.45 7.25
CA GLY A 159 -15.06 -6.67 6.30
C GLY A 159 -14.83 -5.16 6.43
N GLY A 160 -13.66 -4.74 6.91
CA GLY A 160 -13.38 -3.33 7.25
C GLY A 160 -14.05 -2.82 8.53
N ASP A 161 -14.68 -3.69 9.32
CA ASP A 161 -15.36 -3.35 10.57
C ASP A 161 -14.67 -4.00 11.79
N LEU A 162 -14.22 -3.17 12.73
CA LEU A 162 -13.52 -3.64 13.93
C LEU A 162 -14.43 -4.45 14.85
N ALA A 163 -15.74 -4.15 14.87
CA ALA A 163 -16.70 -4.91 15.67
C ALA A 163 -16.88 -6.34 15.15
N THR A 164 -16.72 -6.51 13.83
CA THR A 164 -16.77 -7.82 13.18
C THR A 164 -15.46 -8.58 13.39
N LEU A 165 -14.30 -7.92 13.41
CA LEU A 165 -13.00 -8.55 13.72
C LEU A 165 -13.00 -9.33 15.05
N ALA A 166 -13.68 -8.84 16.08
CA ALA A 166 -13.78 -9.51 17.37
C ALA A 166 -14.56 -10.84 17.33
N LEU A 167 -15.27 -11.10 16.23
CA LEU A 167 -16.09 -12.30 16.02
C LEU A 167 -15.52 -13.23 14.94
N VAL A 168 -14.43 -12.83 14.27
CA VAL A 168 -13.79 -13.58 13.20
C VAL A 168 -12.98 -14.72 13.78
N ASP A 169 -13.12 -15.90 13.19
CA ASP A 169 -12.17 -16.98 13.43
C ASP A 169 -10.83 -16.64 12.75
N VAL A 170 -9.87 -16.25 13.57
CA VAL A 170 -8.52 -15.92 13.11
C VAL A 170 -7.61 -17.14 13.06
N THR A 171 -8.09 -18.33 13.44
CA THR A 171 -7.28 -19.55 13.57
C THR A 171 -7.53 -20.56 12.45
N GLY A 172 -6.45 -21.25 12.03
CA GLY A 172 -6.54 -22.35 11.08
C GLY A 172 -6.20 -22.02 9.62
N PRO A 173 -6.38 -22.97 8.69
CA PRO A 173 -5.96 -22.79 7.30
C PRO A 173 -6.81 -21.72 6.60
N GLY A 174 -6.14 -20.77 5.93
CA GLY A 174 -6.80 -19.67 5.21
C GLY A 174 -7.15 -18.45 6.07
N THR A 175 -6.75 -18.43 7.35
CA THR A 175 -6.91 -17.27 8.23
C THR A 175 -5.61 -16.48 8.38
N ALA A 176 -5.66 -15.35 9.08
CA ALA A 176 -4.47 -14.55 9.39
C ALA A 176 -3.42 -15.36 10.18
N ASP A 177 -3.81 -16.12 11.21
CA ASP A 177 -2.89 -17.02 11.91
C ASP A 177 -2.34 -18.10 10.99
N GLY A 178 -3.19 -18.70 10.15
CA GLY A 178 -2.74 -19.68 9.16
C GLY A 178 -1.66 -19.13 8.23
N PHE A 179 -1.79 -17.87 7.80
CA PHE A 179 -0.79 -17.18 6.98
C PHE A 179 0.50 -16.92 7.75
N ILE A 180 0.40 -16.44 9.00
CA ILE A 180 1.54 -16.22 9.90
C ILE A 180 2.32 -17.50 10.13
N GLN A 181 1.63 -18.62 10.37
CA GLN A 181 2.25 -19.93 10.55
C GLN A 181 3.03 -20.38 9.31
N GLN A 182 2.56 -20.04 8.10
CA GLN A 182 3.33 -20.29 6.87
C GLN A 182 4.60 -19.43 6.83
N GLY A 183 4.55 -18.18 7.28
CA GLY A 183 5.73 -17.33 7.44
C GLY A 183 6.77 -17.91 8.39
N ILE A 184 6.35 -18.37 9.58
CA ILE A 184 7.24 -19.02 10.55
C ILE A 184 7.93 -20.26 9.96
N LEU A 185 7.26 -20.99 9.07
CA LEU A 185 7.80 -22.20 8.45
C LEU A 185 8.71 -21.92 7.24
N ASN A 186 8.42 -20.88 6.47
CA ASN A 186 9.13 -20.58 5.22
C ASN A 186 10.34 -19.64 5.41
N LEU A 187 10.33 -18.81 6.46
CA LEU A 187 11.44 -17.90 6.74
C LEU A 187 12.64 -18.62 7.36
N PRO A 188 13.88 -18.12 7.15
CA PRO A 188 15.04 -18.58 7.89
C PRO A 188 14.83 -18.46 9.41
N THR A 189 15.29 -19.45 10.17
CA THR A 189 15.07 -19.47 11.64
C THR A 189 15.77 -18.31 12.37
N ASP A 190 16.77 -17.69 11.75
CA ASP A 190 17.48 -16.51 12.24
C ASP A 190 16.90 -15.18 11.75
N ASP A 191 15.82 -15.21 10.96
CA ASP A 191 15.13 -14.00 10.52
C ASP A 191 14.41 -13.34 11.71
N PRO A 192 14.65 -12.04 11.99
CA PRO A 192 14.02 -11.33 13.10
C PRO A 192 12.49 -11.29 13.00
N ALA A 193 11.91 -11.40 11.81
CA ALA A 193 10.46 -11.44 11.63
C ALA A 193 9.83 -12.67 12.27
N VAL A 194 10.56 -13.79 12.41
CA VAL A 194 10.03 -15.02 13.02
C VAL A 194 9.61 -14.77 14.47
N GLU A 195 10.35 -13.97 15.24
CA GLU A 195 9.97 -13.61 16.62
C GLU A 195 8.66 -12.81 16.64
N TYR A 196 8.56 -11.78 15.80
CA TYR A 196 7.33 -10.96 15.69
C TYR A 196 6.12 -11.75 15.21
N LEU A 197 6.31 -12.69 14.28
CA LEU A 197 5.25 -13.57 13.79
C LEU A 197 4.78 -14.54 14.88
N ASN A 198 5.68 -15.07 15.71
CA ASN A 198 5.30 -15.89 16.87
C ASN A 198 4.50 -15.07 17.89
N ASP A 199 4.94 -13.85 18.20
CA ASP A 199 4.23 -12.96 19.11
C ASP A 199 2.84 -12.58 18.57
N LEU A 200 2.73 -12.29 17.27
CA LEU A 200 1.46 -11.97 16.61
C LEU A 200 0.51 -13.17 16.59
N SER A 201 1.01 -14.37 16.28
CA SER A 201 0.23 -15.61 16.34
C SER A 201 -0.26 -15.88 17.77
N GLY A 202 0.60 -15.70 18.77
CA GLY A 202 0.22 -15.80 20.19
C GLY A 202 -0.89 -14.81 20.53
N PHE A 203 -0.76 -13.55 20.13
CA PHE A 203 -1.79 -12.53 20.36
C PHE A 203 -3.14 -12.87 19.72
N LEU A 204 -3.13 -13.38 18.48
CA LEU A 204 -4.36 -13.77 17.77
C LEU A 204 -5.03 -15.00 18.40
N THR A 205 -4.25 -15.95 18.91
CA THR A 205 -4.77 -17.23 19.42
C THR A 205 -5.12 -17.21 20.91
N ASP A 206 -4.40 -16.45 21.72
CA ASP A 206 -4.67 -16.29 23.16
C ASP A 206 -5.77 -15.26 23.45
N GLY A 207 -6.20 -14.50 22.43
CA GLY A 207 -7.40 -13.67 22.44
C GLY A 207 -7.13 -12.17 22.28
N LEU A 208 -7.74 -11.59 21.25
CA LEU A 208 -8.06 -10.16 21.14
C LEU A 208 -9.20 -9.81 22.13
N PHE A 209 -8.86 -9.75 23.42
CA PHE A 209 -9.77 -9.48 24.57
C PHE A 209 -10.78 -10.58 24.95
#